data_AF-A0A1L8D6M3-F1
#
_entry.id   AF-A0A1L8D6M3-F1
#
_cell.length_a   1.000
_cell.length_b   1.000
_cell.length_c   1.000
_cell.angle_alpha   90.00
_cell.angle_beta   90.00
_cell.angle_gamma   90.00
#
_symmetry.space_group_name_H-M   'P 1'
#
loop_
_entity.id
_entity.type
_entity.pdbx_description
1 polymer ?
#
loop_
_entity_poly.entity_id
_entity_poly.type
_entity_poly.pdbx_seq_one_letter_code
_entity_poly.pdbx_strand_id
1 'polypeptide(L)'
;MICLRLNRSLTVDRVVSVTMWSVILLSILASAQGQTQTEGDPPSVTIAQGSVVGTAVTSSGFTHYEFHGIPYADSTSGSHRFKAPRPAPTFTQTFVADRKGIKCVKAIKGGYEGTEDCLVANVYTPAIDPEKKYPVMVWIKGSEFEKTKGPELSFRNLMEKEVIVVSLNFRESILGYLCLGTETAPGNAGLKDIIAGLQWVKDNIEQFGGDPESITLFGHGSGAAAVDLVTLSPMSKGLVHRAIAQSGSSISPWSVTRDPTQYAILVAEQLGHEITEELDIEKLSEVFTRTSVAALMAVIDELDLTDNSLAFAPCIENEHLDDEKFLEKSPFSTLTEETYTKIPMIFGFVENEGTIRFDEALEANWLTKMDQSFSDFIQPDLEFETTEEKESIAKEIRSRYFNSNPINMENIESYIDYHGDTMVLISVIREARLRAGSGEPTYLYEFSYQGAVGDAIVGSLPASVVGAAHGQELAYLFDIDTAATVETNAGDEFVQKVLVERWTNFAKTGRPTSESSASFWPVVNSGNTNVLLIRNEPNSINQATDVPITDPHREDVDFWNQIYEKHFLDAEGHWTAEEKEEEEEEEEVDTTEDPLMTTETPETEPDVPDSAPAAVGYTFLILAFFAVVDKFHSAQILA
;
A
#
# COMPACT_ATOMS: atom_id res chain seq x y z
N MET A 1 -41.29 -63.82 -61.73
CA MET A 1 -41.99 -62.66 -62.34
C MET A 1 -40.98 -61.52 -62.37
N ILE A 2 -40.67 -60.83 -63.49
CA ILE A 2 -41.53 -60.07 -64.43
C ILE A 2 -42.11 -58.83 -63.68
N CYS A 3 -41.94 -57.56 -64.06
CA CYS A 3 -41.13 -56.79 -65.05
C CYS A 3 -41.18 -55.28 -64.63
N LEU A 4 -40.55 -54.22 -65.21
CA LEU A 4 -39.64 -53.92 -66.35
C LEU A 4 -38.92 -52.59 -65.95
N ARG A 5 -37.58 -52.47 -65.88
CA ARG A 5 -36.61 -51.94 -66.90
C ARG A 5 -37.02 -50.66 -67.69
N LEU A 6 -36.04 -49.74 -67.86
CA LEU A 6 -35.93 -48.60 -68.82
C LEU A 6 -36.56 -47.22 -68.41
N ASN A 7 -36.04 -46.02 -68.79
CA ASN A 7 -34.67 -45.57 -69.15
C ASN A 7 -34.61 -44.01 -69.34
N ARG A 8 -33.47 -43.34 -69.04
CA ARG A 8 -33.11 -41.91 -69.39
C ARG A 8 -34.03 -40.81 -68.81
N SER A 9 -33.71 -39.51 -68.74
CA SER A 9 -32.58 -38.66 -69.20
C SER A 9 -32.28 -37.61 -68.10
N LEU A 10 -31.06 -37.44 -67.58
CA LEU A 10 -30.03 -36.46 -68.02
C LEU A 10 -30.49 -34.99 -68.19
N THR A 11 -29.84 -34.11 -67.41
CA THR A 11 -29.55 -32.66 -67.60
C THR A 11 -30.69 -31.64 -67.73
N VAL A 12 -31.19 -31.14 -66.60
CA VAL A 12 -31.05 -29.73 -66.14
C VAL A 12 -30.85 -29.77 -64.62
N ASP A 13 -29.92 -28.96 -64.06
CA ASP A 13 -29.87 -28.46 -62.65
C ASP A 13 -28.44 -28.05 -62.24
N ARG A 14 -27.42 -28.87 -62.57
CA ARG A 14 -26.03 -28.68 -62.13
C ARG A 14 -25.33 -27.39 -62.60
N VAL A 15 -25.98 -26.56 -63.42
CA VAL A 15 -25.46 -25.26 -63.88
C VAL A 15 -25.88 -24.11 -62.95
N VAL A 16 -27.02 -24.22 -62.25
CA VAL A 16 -27.54 -23.16 -61.36
C VAL A 16 -26.80 -23.16 -60.02
N SER A 17 -26.45 -24.34 -59.49
CA SER A 17 -25.78 -24.47 -58.20
C SER A 17 -24.35 -23.89 -58.19
N VAL A 18 -23.61 -23.95 -59.30
CA VAL A 18 -22.20 -23.49 -59.32
C VAL A 18 -22.12 -21.97 -59.38
N THR A 19 -22.90 -21.33 -60.27
CA THR A 19 -22.92 -19.87 -60.41
C THR A 19 -23.43 -19.18 -59.15
N MET A 20 -24.45 -19.73 -58.48
CA MET A 20 -24.99 -19.16 -57.24
C MET A 20 -23.95 -19.17 -56.11
N TRP A 21 -23.16 -20.23 -55.97
CA TRP A 21 -22.07 -20.29 -54.99
C TRP A 21 -20.87 -19.40 -55.36
N SER A 22 -20.55 -19.24 -56.65
CA SER A 22 -19.52 -18.29 -57.09
C SER A 22 -19.90 -16.84 -56.78
N VAL A 23 -21.18 -16.46 -56.98
CA VAL A 23 -21.67 -15.12 -56.63
C VAL A 23 -21.65 -14.91 -55.11
N ILE A 24 -22.06 -15.92 -54.33
CA ILE A 24 -22.04 -15.84 -52.85
C ILE A 24 -20.60 -15.67 -52.32
N LEU A 25 -19.62 -16.45 -52.81
CA LEU A 25 -18.21 -16.25 -52.43
C LEU A 25 -17.68 -14.87 -52.83
N LEU A 26 -18.03 -14.37 -54.01
CA LEU A 26 -17.64 -13.02 -54.45
C LEU A 26 -18.29 -11.92 -53.58
N SER A 27 -19.53 -12.09 -53.13
CA SER A 27 -20.15 -11.17 -52.17
C SER A 27 -19.51 -11.25 -50.78
N ILE A 28 -19.12 -12.43 -50.30
CA ILE A 28 -18.43 -12.59 -49.01
C ILE A 28 -17.02 -11.98 -49.06
N LEU A 29 -16.29 -12.16 -50.16
CA LEU A 29 -14.98 -11.53 -50.37
C LEU A 29 -15.08 -10.01 -50.56
N ALA A 30 -16.16 -9.50 -51.17
CA ALA A 30 -16.42 -8.06 -51.25
C ALA A 30 -16.83 -7.46 -49.88
N SER A 31 -17.62 -8.18 -49.08
CA SER A 31 -17.96 -7.79 -47.70
C SER A 31 -16.75 -7.84 -46.75
N ALA A 32 -15.72 -8.64 -47.06
CA ALA A 32 -14.47 -8.66 -46.32
C ALA A 32 -13.55 -7.43 -46.59
N GLN A 33 -13.90 -6.58 -47.57
CA GLN A 33 -13.22 -5.31 -47.84
C GLN A 33 -14.10 -4.12 -47.37
N GLY A 34 -14.57 -4.21 -46.13
CA GLY A 34 -15.60 -3.31 -45.58
C GLY A 34 -15.29 -2.65 -44.23
N GLN A 35 -14.19 -3.01 -43.56
CA GLN A 35 -13.75 -2.32 -42.34
C GLN A 35 -12.25 -2.49 -42.10
N THR A 36 -11.43 -1.95 -43.00
CA THR A 36 -10.13 -1.40 -42.54
C THR A 36 -10.46 -0.29 -41.56
N GLN A 37 -10.24 -0.52 -40.26
CA GLN A 37 -9.97 0.61 -39.38
C GLN A 37 -8.81 1.39 -40.00
N THR A 38 -8.90 2.72 -39.96
CA THR A 38 -7.70 3.53 -40.17
C THR A 38 -6.83 3.33 -38.94
N GLU A 39 -5.89 2.37 -39.03
CA GLU A 39 -4.68 2.40 -38.22
C GLU A 39 -4.00 3.74 -38.52
N GLY A 40 -4.27 4.74 -37.68
CA GLY A 40 -3.33 5.84 -37.49
C GLY A 40 -2.07 5.27 -36.86
N ASP A 41 -0.93 5.94 -37.08
CA ASP A 41 0.33 5.51 -36.48
C ASP A 41 0.14 5.35 -34.95
N PRO A 42 0.60 4.23 -34.36
CA PRO A 42 0.29 3.91 -32.97
C PRO A 42 0.89 4.99 -32.05
N PRO A 43 0.18 5.35 -30.97
CA PRO A 43 0.51 6.52 -30.16
C PRO A 43 1.93 6.43 -29.62
N SER A 44 2.77 7.40 -29.98
CA SER A 44 4.21 7.33 -29.76
C SER A 44 4.78 8.63 -29.21
N VAL A 45 5.75 8.50 -28.31
CA VAL A 45 6.51 9.60 -27.70
C VAL A 45 8.01 9.33 -27.80
N THR A 46 8.85 10.34 -27.54
CA THR A 46 10.30 10.17 -27.40
C THR A 46 10.74 10.76 -26.06
N ILE A 47 11.08 9.88 -25.13
CA ILE A 47 11.52 10.21 -23.78
C ILE A 47 13.06 10.12 -23.68
N ALA A 48 13.65 10.49 -22.54
CA ALA A 48 15.10 10.50 -22.37
C ALA A 48 15.78 9.13 -22.65
N GLN A 49 15.07 8.04 -22.36
CA GLN A 49 15.53 6.66 -22.60
C GLN A 49 15.42 6.25 -24.09
N GLY A 50 14.55 6.87 -24.88
CA GLY A 50 14.33 6.54 -26.29
C GLY A 50 12.88 6.70 -26.77
N SER A 51 12.58 6.12 -27.94
CA SER A 51 11.21 6.10 -28.49
C SER A 51 10.35 5.06 -27.77
N VAL A 52 9.11 5.44 -27.43
CA VAL A 52 8.12 4.58 -26.76
C VAL A 52 6.80 4.63 -27.54
N VAL A 53 6.16 3.47 -27.70
CA VAL A 53 4.82 3.31 -28.30
C VAL A 53 3.86 2.72 -27.27
N GLY A 54 2.69 3.32 -27.13
CA GLY A 54 1.60 2.87 -26.25
C GLY A 54 0.39 2.37 -27.03
N THR A 55 -0.77 2.41 -26.38
CA THR A 55 -2.07 1.97 -26.92
C THR A 55 -3.10 3.10 -26.81
N ALA A 56 -3.96 3.27 -27.82
CA ALA A 56 -5.12 4.15 -27.74
C ALA A 56 -6.33 3.34 -27.25
N VAL A 57 -7.03 3.82 -26.23
CA VAL A 57 -8.14 3.13 -25.56
C VAL A 57 -9.38 4.01 -25.59
N THR A 58 -10.55 3.42 -25.88
CA THR A 58 -11.84 4.11 -25.85
C THR A 58 -12.77 3.40 -24.87
N SER A 59 -13.18 4.10 -23.80
CA SER A 59 -14.11 3.62 -22.77
C SER A 59 -15.20 4.66 -22.55
N SER A 60 -16.47 4.25 -22.46
CA SER A 60 -17.65 5.12 -22.27
C SER A 60 -17.79 6.30 -23.25
N GLY A 61 -17.10 6.26 -24.41
CA GLY A 61 -17.06 7.33 -25.41
C GLY A 61 -15.92 8.34 -25.22
N PHE A 62 -15.21 8.29 -24.10
CA PHE A 62 -13.92 8.97 -23.91
C PHE A 62 -12.80 8.16 -24.58
N THR A 63 -11.80 8.84 -25.15
CA THR A 63 -10.62 8.18 -25.75
C THR A 63 -9.36 8.78 -25.15
N HIS A 64 -8.49 7.91 -24.64
CA HIS A 64 -7.23 8.26 -23.98
C HIS A 64 -6.10 7.36 -24.49
N TYR A 65 -4.89 7.62 -24.01
CA TYR A 65 -3.69 6.88 -24.38
C TYR A 65 -3.04 6.28 -23.13
N GLU A 66 -2.63 5.02 -23.25
CA GLU A 66 -2.00 4.26 -22.16
C GLU A 66 -0.62 3.77 -22.59
N PHE A 67 0.35 3.88 -21.69
CA PHE A 67 1.70 3.35 -21.85
C PHE A 67 2.06 2.54 -20.61
N HIS A 68 2.19 1.22 -20.73
CA HIS A 68 2.35 0.29 -19.61
C HIS A 68 3.77 -0.25 -19.46
N GLY A 69 4.22 -0.32 -18.22
CA GLY A 69 5.43 -1.02 -17.79
C GLY A 69 6.75 -0.45 -18.34
N ILE A 70 6.84 0.88 -18.53
CA ILE A 70 8.08 1.56 -18.90
C ILE A 70 9.04 1.51 -17.70
N PRO A 71 10.27 0.95 -17.82
CA PRO A 71 11.21 0.95 -16.71
C PRO A 71 11.70 2.37 -16.39
N TYR A 72 11.50 2.83 -15.16
CA TYR A 72 12.04 4.10 -14.66
C TYR A 72 13.39 3.95 -13.94
N ALA A 73 13.76 2.71 -13.61
CA ALA A 73 15.03 2.32 -13.01
C ALA A 73 15.57 1.03 -13.68
N ASP A 74 16.84 0.71 -13.44
CA ASP A 74 17.44 -0.59 -13.79
C ASP A 74 17.07 -1.65 -12.74
N SER A 75 17.21 -2.93 -13.12
CA SER A 75 16.83 -4.06 -12.28
C SER A 75 17.56 -4.06 -10.93
N THR A 76 16.79 -4.27 -9.86
CA THR A 76 17.26 -4.36 -8.48
C THR A 76 17.71 -5.77 -8.09
N SER A 77 17.50 -6.77 -8.96
CA SER A 77 17.81 -8.17 -8.66
C SER A 77 19.28 -8.44 -8.28
N GLY A 78 19.48 -9.44 -7.42
CA GLY A 78 20.82 -9.89 -7.00
C GLY A 78 21.51 -8.92 -6.04
N SER A 79 22.72 -8.45 -6.36
CA SER A 79 23.54 -7.61 -5.48
C SER A 79 23.02 -6.17 -5.26
N HIS A 80 21.86 -5.83 -5.83
CA HIS A 80 21.19 -4.53 -5.65
C HIS A 80 19.87 -4.66 -4.87
N ARG A 81 19.53 -5.87 -4.39
CA ARG A 81 18.18 -6.24 -3.91
C ARG A 81 17.62 -5.29 -2.86
N PHE A 82 18.45 -4.86 -1.91
CA PHE A 82 18.09 -3.99 -0.79
C PHE A 82 18.72 -2.58 -0.90
N LYS A 83 19.40 -2.28 -2.01
CA LYS A 83 20.04 -0.98 -2.27
C LYS A 83 19.09 -0.02 -2.99
N ALA A 84 19.44 1.27 -3.01
CA ALA A 84 18.76 2.27 -3.84
C ALA A 84 18.71 1.86 -5.33
N PRO A 85 17.65 2.26 -6.07
CA PRO A 85 17.54 1.98 -7.51
C PRO A 85 18.65 2.63 -8.32
N ARG A 86 19.00 2.02 -9.45
CA ARG A 86 19.97 2.58 -10.41
C ARG A 86 19.22 3.22 -11.60
N PRO A 87 19.78 4.23 -12.30
CA PRO A 87 19.06 4.97 -13.35
C PRO A 87 18.49 4.09 -14.48
N ALA A 88 17.38 4.54 -15.08
CA ALA A 88 16.66 3.83 -16.13
C ALA A 88 17.55 3.31 -17.29
N PRO A 89 17.29 2.10 -17.82
CA PRO A 89 17.97 1.62 -19.02
C PRO A 89 17.56 2.42 -20.26
N THR A 90 18.47 2.57 -21.22
CA THR A 90 18.19 3.24 -22.52
C THR A 90 17.79 2.22 -23.59
N PHE A 91 16.86 2.62 -24.47
CA PHE A 91 16.29 1.77 -25.50
C PHE A 91 17.00 1.96 -26.85
N THR A 92 17.57 0.88 -27.40
CA THR A 92 18.21 0.89 -28.73
C THR A 92 17.23 0.66 -29.88
N GLN A 93 15.99 0.31 -29.57
CA GLN A 93 14.84 0.15 -30.47
C GLN A 93 13.62 0.79 -29.79
N THR A 94 12.55 1.07 -30.53
CA THR A 94 11.31 1.58 -29.94
C THR A 94 10.76 0.58 -28.90
N PHE A 95 10.56 1.06 -27.68
CA PHE A 95 9.97 0.27 -26.59
C PHE A 95 8.45 0.20 -26.78
N VAL A 96 7.88 -1.00 -26.73
CA VAL A 96 6.43 -1.21 -26.73
C VAL A 96 5.97 -1.24 -25.28
N ALA A 97 5.13 -0.28 -24.90
CA ALA A 97 4.61 -0.09 -23.56
C ALA A 97 3.26 -0.82 -23.39
N ASP A 98 3.29 -2.14 -23.54
CA ASP A 98 2.16 -3.06 -23.38
C ASP A 98 2.32 -4.03 -22.18
N ARG A 99 3.36 -3.83 -21.36
CA ARG A 99 3.70 -4.64 -20.17
C ARG A 99 2.71 -4.41 -19.00
N LYS A 100 1.45 -4.79 -19.18
CA LYS A 100 0.41 -4.77 -18.12
C LYS A 100 0.70 -5.81 -17.02
N GLY A 101 0.19 -5.56 -15.81
CA GLY A 101 0.16 -6.54 -14.71
C GLY A 101 1.52 -6.88 -14.07
N ILE A 102 2.56 -6.07 -14.28
CA ILE A 102 3.82 -6.20 -13.53
C ILE A 102 3.56 -5.86 -12.05
N LYS A 103 4.06 -6.71 -11.15
CA LYS A 103 4.04 -6.49 -9.68
C LYS A 103 5.43 -6.68 -9.10
N CYS A 104 5.74 -5.96 -8.02
CA CYS A 104 6.91 -6.26 -7.20
C CYS A 104 6.68 -7.53 -6.36
N VAL A 105 7.78 -8.13 -5.88
CA VAL A 105 7.72 -9.33 -5.03
C VAL A 105 7.07 -9.02 -3.69
N LYS A 106 6.13 -9.87 -3.27
CA LYS A 106 5.58 -9.91 -1.91
C LYS A 106 5.05 -11.31 -1.56
N ALA A 107 4.83 -11.57 -0.28
CA ALA A 107 4.14 -12.75 0.21
C ALA A 107 2.65 -12.74 -0.17
N ILE A 108 2.07 -13.94 -0.36
CA ILE A 108 0.62 -14.18 -0.42
C ILE A 108 0.34 -15.56 0.19
N LYS A 109 -0.84 -15.74 0.82
CA LYS A 109 -1.18 -16.94 1.60
C LYS A 109 -0.84 -18.26 0.88
N GLY A 110 0.23 -18.93 1.30
CA GLY A 110 0.77 -20.16 0.72
C GLY A 110 1.77 -19.99 -0.44
N GLY A 111 2.42 -18.83 -0.59
CA GLY A 111 3.39 -18.57 -1.65
C GLY A 111 3.83 -17.10 -1.79
N TYR A 112 4.06 -16.67 -3.02
CA TYR A 112 4.43 -15.28 -3.36
C TYR A 112 3.95 -14.93 -4.78
N GLU A 113 3.84 -13.64 -5.08
CA GLU A 113 3.65 -13.14 -6.45
C GLU A 113 4.68 -12.06 -6.81
N GLY A 114 4.68 -11.62 -8.08
CA GLY A 114 5.56 -10.56 -8.58
C GLY A 114 6.97 -10.99 -9.02
N THR A 115 7.83 -10.00 -9.25
CA THR A 115 9.20 -10.14 -9.78
C THR A 115 10.14 -9.11 -9.15
N GLU A 116 11.45 -9.41 -9.05
CA GLU A 116 12.47 -8.42 -8.65
C GLU A 116 12.65 -7.34 -9.75
N ASP A 117 12.39 -7.67 -11.03
CA ASP A 117 12.38 -6.72 -12.15
C ASP A 117 11.02 -6.00 -12.28
N CYS A 118 10.68 -5.16 -11.31
CA CYS A 118 9.34 -4.58 -11.19
C CYS A 118 9.24 -3.05 -11.27
N LEU A 119 10.37 -2.31 -11.29
CA LEU A 119 10.40 -0.85 -11.19
C LEU A 119 9.97 -0.16 -12.49
N VAL A 120 8.66 -0.09 -12.68
CA VAL A 120 8.03 0.43 -13.90
C VAL A 120 6.98 1.50 -13.59
N ALA A 121 6.83 2.42 -14.54
CA ALA A 121 5.79 3.43 -14.59
C ALA A 121 4.75 3.07 -15.65
N ASN A 122 3.48 3.34 -15.36
CA ASN A 122 2.39 3.32 -16.33
C ASN A 122 1.83 4.73 -16.47
N VAL A 123 1.72 5.25 -17.69
CA VAL A 123 1.24 6.61 -17.97
C VAL A 123 -0.10 6.56 -18.69
N TYR A 124 -1.08 7.29 -18.16
CA TYR A 124 -2.44 7.40 -18.68
C TYR A 124 -2.70 8.89 -18.99
N THR A 125 -2.84 9.24 -20.26
CA THR A 125 -2.98 10.64 -20.71
C THR A 125 -4.21 10.84 -21.62
N PRO A 126 -4.98 11.93 -21.43
CA PRO A 126 -6.10 12.26 -22.31
C PRO A 126 -5.65 12.68 -23.72
N ALA A 127 -4.44 13.25 -23.88
CA ALA A 127 -3.91 13.62 -25.19
C ALA A 127 -2.37 13.71 -25.19
N ILE A 128 -1.74 13.13 -26.21
CA ILE A 128 -0.30 13.25 -26.47
C ILE A 128 -0.04 14.58 -27.20
N ASP A 129 0.05 15.65 -26.42
CA ASP A 129 0.25 17.02 -26.91
C ASP A 129 1.06 17.82 -25.85
N PRO A 130 2.40 17.93 -25.99
CA PRO A 130 3.27 18.59 -25.01
C PRO A 130 2.93 20.04 -24.69
N GLU A 131 2.20 20.73 -25.57
CA GLU A 131 1.75 22.12 -25.35
C GLU A 131 0.58 22.21 -24.35
N LYS A 132 -0.02 21.08 -23.94
CA LYS A 132 -1.18 21.04 -23.04
C LYS A 132 -0.86 21.37 -21.59
N LYS A 133 0.28 20.87 -21.08
CA LYS A 133 0.71 21.02 -19.69
C LYS A 133 -0.39 20.62 -18.69
N TYR A 134 -0.94 19.41 -18.87
CA TYR A 134 -1.88 18.82 -17.94
C TYR A 134 -1.22 18.59 -16.57
N PRO A 135 -1.85 18.97 -15.44
CA PRO A 135 -1.37 18.61 -14.12
C PRO A 135 -1.26 17.09 -13.97
N VAL A 136 -0.24 16.66 -13.24
CA VAL A 136 0.14 15.25 -13.15
C VAL A 136 -0.22 14.72 -11.78
N MET A 137 -0.98 13.64 -11.72
CA MET A 137 -1.30 12.91 -10.49
C MET A 137 -0.52 11.60 -10.47
N VAL A 138 0.40 11.43 -9.52
CA VAL A 138 1.24 10.23 -9.39
C VAL A 138 0.66 9.34 -8.29
N TRP A 139 0.14 8.18 -8.68
CA TRP A 139 -0.51 7.20 -7.82
C TRP A 139 0.52 6.24 -7.20
N ILE A 140 0.59 6.26 -5.86
CA ILE A 140 1.30 5.30 -5.03
C ILE A 140 0.25 4.36 -4.43
N LYS A 141 0.19 3.15 -4.98
CA LYS A 141 -0.75 2.12 -4.53
C LYS A 141 -0.33 1.59 -3.16
N GLY A 142 -1.29 1.37 -2.26
CA GLY A 142 -1.06 0.61 -1.03
C GLY A 142 -1.21 -0.90 -1.22
N SER A 143 -0.42 -1.66 -0.46
CA SER A 143 -0.37 -3.13 -0.45
C SER A 143 -1.72 -3.78 -0.18
N GLU A 144 -2.56 -3.16 0.66
CA GLU A 144 -3.89 -3.64 1.03
C GLU A 144 -4.84 -3.75 -0.18
N PHE A 145 -4.70 -2.83 -1.14
CA PHE A 145 -5.43 -2.84 -2.41
C PHE A 145 -5.00 -3.94 -3.39
N GLU A 146 -4.05 -4.78 -3.01
CA GLU A 146 -3.73 -6.00 -3.75
C GLU A 146 -4.49 -7.23 -3.25
N LYS A 147 -5.05 -7.23 -2.03
CA LYS A 147 -5.89 -8.32 -1.51
C LYS A 147 -7.23 -8.43 -2.25
N THR A 148 -7.66 -7.37 -2.95
CA THR A 148 -8.98 -7.27 -3.58
C THR A 148 -9.17 -8.26 -4.72
N LYS A 149 -10.27 -9.02 -4.68
CA LYS A 149 -10.77 -9.84 -5.81
C LYS A 149 -11.56 -9.00 -6.84
N GLY A 150 -11.34 -7.69 -6.84
CA GLY A 150 -12.08 -6.70 -7.62
C GLY A 150 -11.53 -6.49 -9.03
N PRO A 151 -12.20 -5.67 -9.86
CA PRO A 151 -11.72 -5.31 -11.20
C PRO A 151 -10.47 -4.40 -11.18
N GLU A 152 -9.79 -4.31 -12.32
CA GLU A 152 -8.65 -3.40 -12.52
C GLU A 152 -9.12 -1.93 -12.40
N LEU A 153 -8.35 -1.10 -11.69
CA LEU A 153 -8.68 0.32 -11.48
C LEU A 153 -8.47 1.12 -12.77
N SER A 154 -9.52 1.72 -13.32
CA SER A 154 -9.43 2.65 -14.45
C SER A 154 -9.37 4.10 -13.95
N PHE A 155 -8.40 4.85 -14.46
CA PHE A 155 -8.22 6.27 -14.14
C PHE A 155 -9.09 7.19 -15.03
N ARG A 156 -10.06 6.65 -15.79
CA ARG A 156 -10.88 7.41 -16.77
C ARG A 156 -11.54 8.63 -16.15
N ASN A 157 -12.18 8.46 -14.99
CA ASN A 157 -12.90 9.54 -14.29
C ASN A 157 -11.98 10.73 -13.94
N LEU A 158 -10.71 10.49 -13.64
CA LEU A 158 -9.71 11.54 -13.42
C LEU A 158 -9.29 12.19 -14.74
N MET A 159 -8.94 11.40 -15.76
CA MET A 159 -8.53 11.92 -17.08
C MET A 159 -9.61 12.74 -17.79
N GLU A 160 -10.90 12.41 -17.60
CA GLU A 160 -12.05 13.19 -18.08
C GLU A 160 -12.07 14.62 -17.51
N LYS A 161 -11.39 14.87 -16.39
CA LYS A 161 -11.20 16.21 -15.81
C LYS A 161 -9.87 16.87 -16.24
N GLU A 162 -9.24 16.45 -17.33
CA GLU A 162 -8.00 17.05 -17.87
C GLU A 162 -6.81 17.04 -16.88
N VAL A 163 -6.49 15.85 -16.36
CA VAL A 163 -5.21 15.55 -15.68
C VAL A 163 -4.57 14.31 -16.31
N ILE A 164 -3.25 14.18 -16.17
CA ILE A 164 -2.53 12.93 -16.47
C ILE A 164 -2.41 12.13 -15.17
N VAL A 165 -2.54 10.81 -15.27
CA VAL A 165 -2.23 9.90 -14.16
C VAL A 165 -1.00 9.07 -14.51
N VAL A 166 -0.10 8.93 -13.54
CA VAL A 166 1.01 7.97 -13.59
C VAL A 166 0.88 7.04 -12.41
N SER A 167 0.96 5.71 -12.60
CA SER A 167 1.15 4.77 -11.49
C SER A 167 2.58 4.26 -11.46
N LEU A 168 3.16 4.17 -10.26
CA LEU A 168 4.52 3.68 -10.04
C LEU A 168 4.48 2.36 -9.25
N ASN A 169 5.18 1.34 -9.75
CA ASN A 169 5.54 0.17 -8.97
C ASN A 169 6.82 0.45 -8.18
N PHE A 170 6.88 0.10 -6.90
CA PHE A 170 8.04 0.25 -6.01
C PHE A 170 8.20 -1.02 -5.16
N ARG A 171 9.41 -1.30 -4.64
CA ARG A 171 9.61 -2.50 -3.80
C ARG A 171 8.88 -2.37 -2.46
N GLU A 172 8.22 -3.46 -2.08
CA GLU A 172 7.50 -3.62 -0.80
C GLU A 172 8.19 -4.68 0.07
N SER A 173 7.71 -4.83 1.32
CA SER A 173 8.19 -5.86 2.27
C SER A 173 9.72 -5.80 2.45
N ILE A 174 10.36 -6.93 2.79
CA ILE A 174 11.82 -7.03 3.01
C ILE A 174 12.65 -6.56 1.80
N LEU A 175 12.12 -6.58 0.56
CA LEU A 175 12.87 -6.08 -0.61
C LEU A 175 12.91 -4.55 -0.66
N GLY A 176 11.86 -3.88 -0.17
CA GLY A 176 11.79 -2.42 -0.07
C GLY A 176 12.36 -1.87 1.23
N TYR A 177 12.30 -2.66 2.31
CA TYR A 177 12.42 -2.15 3.68
C TYR A 177 13.30 -3.01 4.61
N LEU A 178 14.14 -3.91 4.09
CA LEU A 178 15.25 -4.42 4.91
C LEU A 178 16.21 -3.26 5.23
N CYS A 179 16.36 -2.97 6.52
CA CYS A 179 17.16 -1.87 7.02
C CYS A 179 18.11 -2.42 8.08
N LEU A 180 19.40 -2.47 7.76
CA LEU A 180 20.47 -3.03 8.61
C LEU A 180 21.60 -2.02 8.85
N GLY A 181 21.46 -0.76 8.40
CA GLY A 181 22.49 0.26 8.55
C GLY A 181 23.81 -0.03 7.82
N THR A 182 23.84 -1.02 6.93
CA THR A 182 25.02 -1.43 6.14
C THR A 182 24.95 -0.93 4.70
N GLU A 183 26.10 -0.84 4.01
CA GLU A 183 26.12 -0.60 2.55
C GLU A 183 25.21 -1.57 1.78
N THR A 184 25.08 -2.83 2.23
CA THR A 184 24.34 -3.89 1.55
C THR A 184 22.83 -3.79 1.72
N ALA A 185 22.35 -3.28 2.85
CA ALA A 185 20.94 -3.02 3.14
C ALA A 185 20.78 -1.72 3.97
N PRO A 186 20.96 -0.54 3.34
CA PRO A 186 20.99 0.75 4.04
C PRO A 186 19.61 1.20 4.56
N GLY A 187 18.52 0.60 4.07
CA GLY A 187 17.15 0.99 4.38
C GLY A 187 16.43 1.72 3.25
N ASN A 188 15.12 1.92 3.45
CA ASN A 188 14.22 2.77 2.64
C ASN A 188 14.27 2.58 1.11
N ALA A 189 14.69 1.41 0.62
CA ALA A 189 14.88 1.14 -0.80
C ALA A 189 13.58 1.31 -1.62
N GLY A 190 12.42 0.95 -1.06
CA GLY A 190 11.10 1.15 -1.67
C GLY A 190 10.67 2.62 -1.73
N LEU A 191 11.11 3.46 -0.81
CA LEU A 191 10.87 4.91 -0.85
C LEU A 191 11.82 5.60 -1.84
N LYS A 192 13.07 5.14 -1.91
CA LYS A 192 14.03 5.57 -2.94
C LYS A 192 13.61 5.15 -4.36
N ASP A 193 12.89 4.05 -4.50
CA ASP A 193 12.19 3.68 -5.75
C ASP A 193 11.14 4.74 -6.15
N ILE A 194 10.30 5.18 -5.21
CA ILE A 194 9.30 6.24 -5.45
C ILE A 194 9.98 7.56 -5.85
N ILE A 195 11.08 7.95 -5.20
CA ILE A 195 11.87 9.13 -5.60
C ILE A 195 12.42 8.98 -7.03
N ALA A 196 13.00 7.83 -7.39
CA ALA A 196 13.50 7.59 -8.74
C ALA A 196 12.36 7.63 -9.79
N GLY A 197 11.18 7.11 -9.46
CA GLY A 197 9.99 7.21 -10.30
C GLY A 197 9.48 8.64 -10.45
N LEU A 198 9.54 9.46 -9.39
CA LEU A 198 9.18 10.88 -9.42
C LEU A 198 10.16 11.73 -10.23
N GLN A 199 11.47 11.46 -10.11
CA GLN A 199 12.49 12.07 -10.96
C GLN A 199 12.27 11.69 -12.44
N TRP A 200 11.96 10.41 -12.72
CA TRP A 200 11.59 9.97 -14.06
C TRP A 200 10.35 10.67 -14.60
N VAL A 201 9.30 10.86 -13.78
CA VAL A 201 8.12 11.65 -14.16
C VAL A 201 8.54 13.08 -14.49
N LYS A 202 9.31 13.75 -13.63
CA LYS A 202 9.76 15.12 -13.87
C LYS A 202 10.55 15.27 -15.17
N ASP A 203 11.44 14.33 -15.49
CA ASP A 203 12.27 14.38 -16.69
C ASP A 203 11.53 14.06 -18.01
N ASN A 204 10.39 13.36 -17.95
CA ASN A 204 9.77 12.76 -19.15
C ASN A 204 8.29 13.09 -19.38
N ILE A 205 7.53 13.53 -18.36
CA ILE A 205 6.05 13.61 -18.45
C ILE A 205 5.55 14.68 -19.45
N GLU A 206 6.36 15.70 -19.75
CA GLU A 206 6.10 16.67 -20.81
C GLU A 206 5.80 16.00 -22.16
N GLN A 207 6.51 14.92 -22.49
CA GLN A 207 6.36 14.22 -23.76
C GLN A 207 5.00 13.49 -23.89
N PHE A 208 4.31 13.27 -22.77
CA PHE A 208 2.96 12.70 -22.70
C PHE A 208 1.86 13.77 -22.56
N GLY A 209 2.23 15.07 -22.59
CA GLY A 209 1.33 16.21 -22.42
C GLY A 209 1.31 16.84 -21.01
N GLY A 210 2.16 16.38 -20.09
CA GLY A 210 2.12 16.77 -18.68
C GLY A 210 2.91 18.03 -18.32
N ASP A 211 2.59 18.61 -17.16
CA ASP A 211 3.36 19.68 -16.54
C ASP A 211 4.28 19.13 -15.43
N PRO A 212 5.62 19.08 -15.63
CA PRO A 212 6.56 18.62 -14.61
C PRO A 212 6.68 19.56 -13.39
N GLU A 213 6.16 20.80 -13.49
CA GLU A 213 6.12 21.77 -12.38
C GLU A 213 4.74 21.80 -11.68
N SER A 214 3.87 20.82 -11.96
CA SER A 214 2.55 20.66 -11.33
C SER A 214 2.23 19.20 -11.03
N ILE A 215 3.17 18.53 -10.34
CA ILE A 215 3.08 17.14 -9.90
C ILE A 215 2.41 17.06 -8.51
N THR A 216 1.32 16.29 -8.44
CA THR A 216 0.58 15.95 -7.21
C THR A 216 0.78 14.48 -6.90
N LEU A 217 1.33 14.16 -5.73
CA LEU A 217 1.52 12.77 -5.28
C LEU A 217 0.26 12.32 -4.53
N PHE A 218 -0.30 11.14 -4.82
CA PHE A 218 -1.46 10.63 -4.08
C PHE A 218 -1.40 9.12 -3.86
N GLY A 219 -1.91 8.66 -2.72
CA GLY A 219 -1.90 7.26 -2.33
C GLY A 219 -2.93 6.94 -1.26
N HIS A 220 -3.14 5.64 -1.02
CA HIS A 220 -4.05 5.10 -0.02
C HIS A 220 -3.33 4.11 0.91
N GLY A 221 -3.74 4.05 2.18
CA GLY A 221 -3.27 3.07 3.17
C GLY A 221 -1.75 3.11 3.32
N SER A 222 -1.11 1.96 3.12
CA SER A 222 0.36 1.87 3.13
C SER A 222 1.04 2.75 2.05
N GLY A 223 0.36 3.00 0.93
CA GLY A 223 0.79 3.97 -0.08
C GLY A 223 0.60 5.43 0.35
N ALA A 224 -0.38 5.75 1.20
CA ALA A 224 -0.59 7.10 1.74
C ALA A 224 0.50 7.50 2.73
N ALA A 225 0.90 6.58 3.62
CA ALA A 225 2.07 6.78 4.48
C ALA A 225 3.34 7.01 3.64
N ALA A 226 3.55 6.23 2.58
CA ALA A 226 4.68 6.44 1.66
C ALA A 226 4.61 7.80 0.92
N VAL A 227 3.43 8.26 0.50
CA VAL A 227 3.23 9.62 -0.03
C VAL A 227 3.64 10.68 0.98
N ASP A 228 3.21 10.52 2.22
CA ASP A 228 3.44 11.49 3.28
C ASP A 228 4.92 11.57 3.69
N LEU A 229 5.57 10.41 3.86
CA LEU A 229 7.02 10.28 4.09
C LEU A 229 7.85 10.90 2.96
N VAL A 230 7.41 10.77 1.70
CA VAL A 230 8.04 11.46 0.55
C VAL A 230 7.96 12.98 0.70
N THR A 231 6.90 13.56 1.26
CA THR A 231 6.84 15.02 1.49
C THR A 231 7.83 15.51 2.55
N LEU A 232 8.21 14.63 3.49
CA LEU A 232 9.18 14.95 4.55
C LEU A 232 10.63 14.84 4.06
N SER A 233 10.93 13.82 3.25
CA SER A 233 12.28 13.57 2.74
C SER A 233 12.88 14.76 1.96
N PRO A 234 14.14 15.14 2.21
CA PRO A 234 14.83 16.17 1.41
C PRO A 234 14.96 15.79 -0.07
N MET A 235 14.93 14.48 -0.39
CA MET A 235 15.04 13.97 -1.77
C MET A 235 13.85 14.35 -2.68
N SER A 236 12.68 14.70 -2.12
CA SER A 236 11.48 15.04 -2.90
C SER A 236 11.42 16.50 -3.36
N LYS A 237 12.41 17.31 -2.98
CA LYS A 237 12.41 18.77 -3.11
C LYS A 237 12.32 19.25 -4.57
N GLY A 238 11.13 19.71 -4.94
CA GLY A 238 10.83 20.14 -6.32
C GLY A 238 10.46 18.99 -7.26
N LEU A 239 10.25 17.78 -6.74
CA LEU A 239 9.57 16.68 -7.43
C LEU A 239 8.07 16.68 -7.14
N VAL A 240 7.69 16.93 -5.88
CA VAL A 240 6.29 16.99 -5.43
C VAL A 240 5.89 18.44 -5.14
N HIS A 241 4.71 18.85 -5.60
CA HIS A 241 4.19 20.21 -5.47
C HIS A 241 2.92 20.29 -4.62
N ARG A 242 2.21 19.15 -4.48
CA ARG A 242 0.98 18.94 -3.70
C ARG A 242 0.90 17.46 -3.32
N ALA A 243 0.24 17.11 -2.22
CA ALA A 243 0.05 15.69 -1.86
C ALA A 243 -1.35 15.36 -1.33
N ILE A 244 -1.78 14.10 -1.48
CA ILE A 244 -3.03 13.56 -0.94
C ILE A 244 -2.73 12.20 -0.28
N ALA A 245 -2.94 12.10 1.03
CA ALA A 245 -2.75 10.89 1.81
C ALA A 245 -4.12 10.38 2.33
N GLN A 246 -4.56 9.23 1.84
CA GLN A 246 -5.86 8.63 2.16
C GLN A 246 -5.67 7.44 3.11
N SER A 247 -6.28 7.46 4.29
CA SER A 247 -6.25 6.36 5.26
C SER A 247 -4.85 5.93 5.72
N GLY A 248 -3.91 6.88 5.86
CA GLY A 248 -2.57 6.67 6.41
C GLY A 248 -1.75 7.96 6.49
N SER A 249 -0.75 8.01 7.38
CA SER A 249 0.17 9.13 7.55
C SER A 249 1.60 8.67 7.88
N SER A 250 2.54 9.60 7.84
CA SER A 250 3.95 9.40 8.19
C SER A 250 4.21 9.23 9.69
N ILE A 251 3.21 9.50 10.55
CA ILE A 251 3.25 9.19 11.99
C ILE A 251 2.24 8.11 12.39
N SER A 252 1.68 7.35 11.44
CA SER A 252 0.91 6.15 11.78
C SER A 252 1.84 5.13 12.45
N PRO A 253 1.44 4.39 13.51
CA PRO A 253 2.38 3.59 14.31
C PRO A 253 3.17 2.55 13.49
N TRP A 254 2.56 2.05 12.41
CA TRP A 254 3.10 1.07 11.46
C TRP A 254 3.91 1.65 10.29
N SER A 255 3.96 2.99 10.14
CA SER A 255 4.53 3.66 8.97
C SER A 255 6.06 3.76 8.98
N VAL A 256 6.68 3.71 10.16
CA VAL A 256 8.12 3.63 10.39
C VAL A 256 8.35 2.64 11.54
N THR A 257 9.31 1.74 11.39
CA THR A 257 9.68 0.79 12.46
C THR A 257 10.63 1.41 13.48
N ARG A 258 10.56 0.94 14.73
CA ARG A 258 11.43 1.34 15.85
C ARG A 258 12.59 0.37 16.06
N ASP A 259 12.35 -0.93 15.90
CA ASP A 259 13.43 -1.92 15.76
C ASP A 259 13.39 -2.60 14.38
N PRO A 260 14.12 -2.06 13.38
CA PRO A 260 14.27 -2.70 12.07
C PRO A 260 15.08 -4.01 12.14
N THR A 261 15.87 -4.21 13.20
CA THR A 261 16.81 -5.32 13.32
C THR A 261 16.16 -6.53 13.98
N GLN A 262 15.28 -6.36 14.96
CA GLN A 262 14.54 -7.44 15.62
C GLN A 262 13.76 -8.30 14.60
N TYR A 263 13.03 -7.67 13.67
CA TYR A 263 12.32 -8.40 12.61
C TYR A 263 13.27 -9.10 11.62
N ALA A 264 14.46 -8.54 11.38
CA ALA A 264 15.49 -9.18 10.58
C ALA A 264 16.10 -10.40 11.31
N ILE A 265 16.32 -10.35 12.62
CA ILE A 265 16.73 -11.49 13.44
C ILE A 265 15.64 -12.58 13.37
N LEU A 266 14.38 -12.24 13.66
CA LEU A 266 13.25 -13.17 13.67
C LEU A 266 13.12 -13.95 12.35
N VAL A 267 13.25 -13.27 11.20
CA VAL A 267 13.21 -13.94 9.89
C VAL A 267 14.46 -14.79 9.63
N ALA A 268 15.65 -14.35 10.08
CA ALA A 268 16.86 -15.16 9.97
C ALA A 268 16.79 -16.45 10.80
N GLU A 269 16.26 -16.39 12.02
CA GLU A 269 16.02 -17.55 12.88
C GLU A 269 15.00 -18.53 12.29
N GLN A 270 13.89 -18.02 11.74
CA GLN A 270 12.87 -18.84 11.07
C GLN A 270 13.39 -19.46 9.76
N LEU A 271 14.36 -18.83 9.09
CA LEU A 271 15.14 -19.43 7.99
C LEU A 271 16.15 -20.50 8.47
N GLY A 272 16.35 -20.67 9.77
CA GLY A 272 17.25 -21.65 10.39
C GLY A 272 18.67 -21.15 10.64
N HIS A 273 18.87 -19.84 10.76
CA HIS A 273 20.17 -19.24 11.12
C HIS A 273 20.20 -18.83 12.59
N GLU A 274 21.08 -19.46 13.37
CA GLU A 274 21.39 -19.02 14.74
C GLU A 274 22.04 -17.63 14.71
N ILE A 275 21.37 -16.62 15.26
CA ILE A 275 21.96 -15.31 15.59
C ILE A 275 22.39 -15.34 17.05
N THR A 276 23.54 -14.75 17.37
CA THR A 276 24.13 -14.73 18.71
C THR A 276 23.97 -13.36 19.35
N GLU A 277 24.14 -13.28 20.67
CA GLU A 277 24.07 -12.03 21.45
C GLU A 277 25.03 -10.95 20.91
N GLU A 278 26.22 -11.34 20.42
CA GLU A 278 26.99 -10.52 19.49
C GLU A 278 26.25 -10.41 18.14
N LEU A 279 25.60 -9.26 17.92
CA LEU A 279 24.79 -8.93 16.74
C LEU A 279 25.64 -8.82 15.46
N ASP A 280 25.78 -9.93 14.75
CA ASP A 280 26.50 -10.00 13.47
C ASP A 280 25.63 -9.49 12.30
N ILE A 281 25.60 -8.16 12.14
CA ILE A 281 24.87 -7.46 11.06
C ILE A 281 25.43 -7.82 9.66
N GLU A 282 26.72 -8.13 9.55
CA GLU A 282 27.32 -8.60 8.29
C GLU A 282 26.76 -9.96 7.88
N LYS A 283 26.61 -10.89 8.81
CA LYS A 283 25.97 -12.20 8.62
C LYS A 283 24.48 -12.10 8.31
N LEU A 284 23.72 -11.22 8.96
CA LEU A 284 22.34 -10.92 8.54
C LEU A 284 22.30 -10.45 7.08
N SER A 285 23.18 -9.52 6.72
CA SER A 285 23.31 -9.01 5.35
C SER A 285 23.70 -10.12 4.35
N GLU A 286 24.56 -11.07 4.73
CA GLU A 286 24.93 -12.22 3.90
C GLU A 286 23.74 -13.18 3.71
N VAL A 287 23.01 -13.49 4.79
CA VAL A 287 21.83 -14.37 4.79
C VAL A 287 20.76 -13.83 3.83
N PHE A 288 20.38 -12.56 3.95
CA PHE A 288 19.33 -11.99 3.09
C PHE A 288 19.76 -11.82 1.63
N THR A 289 21.04 -11.54 1.39
CA THR A 289 21.60 -11.46 0.02
C THR A 289 21.63 -12.83 -0.65
N ARG A 290 21.90 -13.90 0.10
CA ARG A 290 22.02 -15.28 -0.44
C ARG A 290 20.70 -16.06 -0.48
N THR A 291 19.70 -15.68 0.31
CA THR A 291 18.42 -16.40 0.40
C THR A 291 17.57 -16.16 -0.86
N SER A 292 16.81 -17.20 -1.27
CA SER A 292 15.91 -17.11 -2.41
C SER A 292 14.62 -16.37 -2.03
N VAL A 293 14.06 -15.58 -2.96
CA VAL A 293 12.77 -14.90 -2.79
C VAL A 293 11.68 -15.82 -2.24
N ALA A 294 11.57 -17.04 -2.78
CA ALA A 294 10.55 -18.01 -2.36
C ALA A 294 10.69 -18.43 -0.88
N ALA A 295 11.90 -18.43 -0.31
CA ALA A 295 12.12 -18.73 1.10
C ALA A 295 11.85 -17.51 1.99
N LEU A 296 12.29 -16.32 1.58
CA LEU A 296 11.98 -15.06 2.28
C LEU A 296 10.46 -14.86 2.41
N MET A 297 9.74 -14.99 1.29
CA MET A 297 8.30 -14.76 1.26
C MET A 297 7.50 -15.82 2.00
N ALA A 298 7.95 -17.09 2.02
CA ALA A 298 7.30 -18.14 2.80
C ALA A 298 7.40 -17.91 4.31
N VAL A 299 8.54 -17.41 4.80
CA VAL A 299 8.71 -17.03 6.21
C VAL A 299 7.89 -15.78 6.55
N ILE A 300 7.86 -14.78 5.66
CA ILE A 300 7.11 -13.54 5.86
C ILE A 300 5.58 -13.77 5.85
N ASP A 301 5.08 -14.77 5.09
CA ASP A 301 3.66 -15.20 5.09
C ASP A 301 3.24 -15.89 6.41
N GLU A 302 4.19 -16.31 7.26
CA GLU A 302 3.96 -16.97 8.55
C GLU A 302 4.17 -16.04 9.77
N LEU A 303 4.44 -14.74 9.58
CA LEU A 303 4.62 -13.76 10.67
C LEU A 303 3.27 -13.31 11.26
N ASP A 304 3.15 -13.40 12.59
CA ASP A 304 1.89 -13.30 13.36
C ASP A 304 1.90 -12.07 14.29
N LEU A 305 1.91 -10.85 13.72
CA LEU A 305 2.08 -9.58 14.45
C LEU A 305 0.74 -8.99 14.97
N THR A 306 0.60 -8.95 16.30
CA THR A 306 -0.63 -8.55 17.01
C THR A 306 -0.77 -7.04 17.21
N ASP A 307 0.33 -6.37 17.55
CA ASP A 307 0.52 -4.93 17.81
C ASP A 307 0.20 -3.95 16.65
N ASN A 308 -0.20 -4.45 15.47
CA ASN A 308 -0.36 -3.69 14.23
C ASN A 308 0.96 -3.29 13.53
N SER A 309 2.12 -3.77 13.98
CA SER A 309 3.39 -3.52 13.31
C SER A 309 3.46 -4.16 11.93
N LEU A 310 4.33 -3.62 11.07
CA LEU A 310 4.72 -4.22 9.81
C LEU A 310 6.20 -4.66 9.92
N ALA A 311 6.46 -5.96 9.78
CA ALA A 311 7.79 -6.56 9.97
C ALA A 311 8.91 -5.92 9.11
N PHE A 312 8.55 -5.31 7.98
CA PHE A 312 9.48 -4.57 7.12
C PHE A 312 8.82 -3.26 6.69
N ALA A 313 9.06 -2.22 7.47
CA ALA A 313 8.59 -0.85 7.28
C ALA A 313 9.79 0.11 7.09
N PRO A 314 9.57 1.34 6.60
CA PRO A 314 10.56 2.41 6.60
C PRO A 314 11.30 2.58 7.94
N CYS A 315 12.53 3.09 7.91
CA CYS A 315 13.42 3.23 9.07
C CYS A 315 14.16 4.59 9.04
N ILE A 316 14.82 4.94 10.15
CA ILE A 316 15.75 6.08 10.20
C ILE A 316 17.14 5.60 9.78
N GLU A 317 17.70 6.17 8.72
CA GLU A 317 18.88 5.58 8.06
C GLU A 317 20.18 6.00 8.74
N ASN A 318 21.13 5.05 8.83
CA ASN A 318 22.44 5.26 9.45
C ASN A 318 23.19 6.46 8.85
N GLU A 319 23.41 7.50 9.65
CA GLU A 319 24.08 8.73 9.19
C GLU A 319 25.53 8.48 8.71
N HIS A 320 26.18 7.45 9.25
CA HIS A 320 27.57 7.09 8.96
C HIS A 320 27.82 6.49 7.57
N LEU A 321 26.77 6.14 6.82
CA LEU A 321 26.90 5.66 5.44
C LEU A 321 27.16 6.80 4.45
N ASP A 322 28.00 6.59 3.43
CA ASP A 322 28.25 7.58 2.36
C ASP A 322 27.06 7.80 1.38
N ASP A 323 26.02 6.97 1.46
CA ASP A 323 24.82 7.05 0.61
C ASP A 323 23.91 8.24 0.97
N GLU A 324 23.12 8.71 0.00
CA GLU A 324 22.04 9.70 0.20
C GLU A 324 20.87 9.06 0.97
N LYS A 325 20.48 9.67 2.10
CA LYS A 325 19.40 9.21 2.96
C LYS A 325 18.05 9.73 2.50
N PHE A 326 17.02 8.89 2.64
CA PHE A 326 15.64 9.28 2.46
C PHE A 326 15.03 9.80 3.77
N LEU A 327 15.35 9.18 4.92
CA LEU A 327 15.01 9.67 6.27
C LEU A 327 16.29 9.80 7.12
N GLU A 328 16.61 11.03 7.53
CA GLU A 328 17.70 11.36 8.47
C GLU A 328 17.20 11.56 9.91
N LYS A 329 15.88 11.64 10.10
CA LYS A 329 15.18 11.84 11.38
C LYS A 329 13.81 11.19 11.35
N SER A 330 13.23 10.99 12.54
CA SER A 330 11.83 10.58 12.66
C SER A 330 10.87 11.55 11.94
N PRO A 331 9.71 11.06 11.46
CA PRO A 331 8.67 11.93 10.92
C PRO A 331 8.15 12.94 11.93
N PHE A 332 7.94 12.54 13.19
CA PHE A 332 7.42 13.42 14.25
C PHE A 332 8.39 14.56 14.58
N SER A 333 9.69 14.26 14.70
CA SER A 333 10.75 15.28 14.87
C SER A 333 10.87 16.18 13.64
N THR A 334 10.80 15.62 12.42
CA THR A 334 10.84 16.41 11.17
C THR A 334 9.65 17.39 11.06
N LEU A 335 8.46 16.95 11.51
CA LEU A 335 7.25 17.75 11.53
C LEU A 335 7.29 18.86 12.58
N THR A 336 7.73 18.55 13.80
CA THR A 336 7.78 19.49 14.93
C THR A 336 8.91 20.52 14.82
N GLU A 337 10.04 20.16 14.19
CA GLU A 337 11.11 21.10 13.81
C GLU A 337 10.79 21.92 12.54
N GLU A 338 9.74 21.56 11.79
CA GLU A 338 9.37 22.11 10.48
C GLU A 338 10.48 22.04 9.40
N THR A 339 11.34 21.02 9.42
CA THR A 339 12.55 20.92 8.58
C THR A 339 12.30 20.46 7.13
N TYR A 340 11.07 20.12 6.77
CA TYR A 340 10.65 19.57 5.47
C TYR A 340 10.26 20.62 4.41
N THR A 341 10.02 20.17 3.17
CA THR A 341 9.49 21.04 2.10
C THR A 341 7.97 21.17 2.21
N LYS A 342 7.52 22.29 2.76
CA LYS A 342 6.09 22.61 2.95
C LYS A 342 5.34 22.74 1.62
N ILE A 343 4.24 22.02 1.47
CA ILE A 343 3.36 21.99 0.28
C ILE A 343 1.87 21.89 0.71
N PRO A 344 0.91 22.29 -0.15
CA PRO A 344 -0.51 21.99 0.05
C PRO A 344 -0.78 20.49 0.19
N MET A 345 -1.64 20.10 1.13
CA MET A 345 -1.99 18.70 1.37
C MET A 345 -3.47 18.44 1.63
N ILE A 346 -3.95 17.26 1.23
CA ILE A 346 -5.19 16.64 1.69
C ILE A 346 -4.83 15.39 2.50
N PHE A 347 -5.46 15.25 3.66
CA PHE A 347 -5.54 14.01 4.43
C PHE A 347 -6.98 13.53 4.50
N GLY A 348 -7.20 12.27 4.87
CA GLY A 348 -8.51 11.78 5.28
C GLY A 348 -8.53 10.32 5.67
N PHE A 349 -9.70 9.87 6.10
CA PHE A 349 -9.98 8.52 6.57
C PHE A 349 -11.44 8.16 6.31
N VAL A 350 -11.78 6.88 6.40
CA VAL A 350 -13.16 6.37 6.38
C VAL A 350 -13.73 6.23 7.80
N GLU A 351 -15.02 5.94 7.91
CA GLU A 351 -15.71 5.72 9.19
C GLU A 351 -15.25 4.44 9.92
N ASN A 352 -15.07 3.33 9.20
CA ASN A 352 -14.74 2.02 9.77
C ASN A 352 -13.32 1.56 9.40
N GLU A 353 -12.29 2.38 9.67
CA GLU A 353 -10.90 2.11 9.28
C GLU A 353 -10.39 0.72 9.74
N GLY A 354 -10.75 0.27 10.94
CA GLY A 354 -10.32 -1.03 11.48
C GLY A 354 -10.83 -2.26 10.71
N THR A 355 -11.70 -2.08 9.71
CA THR A 355 -12.00 -3.13 8.72
C THR A 355 -10.78 -3.58 7.93
N ILE A 356 -9.68 -2.82 7.93
CA ILE A 356 -8.37 -3.26 7.41
C ILE A 356 -7.87 -4.58 8.04
N ARG A 357 -8.23 -4.87 9.31
CA ARG A 357 -7.90 -6.13 10.01
C ARG A 357 -9.07 -7.13 10.08
N PHE A 358 -10.09 -6.99 9.22
CA PHE A 358 -11.27 -7.86 9.30
C PHE A 358 -11.00 -9.30 8.84
N ASP A 359 -10.06 -9.54 7.92
CA ASP A 359 -9.66 -10.91 7.54
C ASP A 359 -9.04 -11.66 8.74
N GLU A 360 -8.20 -10.97 9.51
CA GLU A 360 -7.55 -11.46 10.73
C GLU A 360 -8.60 -11.79 11.80
N ALA A 361 -9.62 -10.96 11.98
CA ALA A 361 -10.75 -11.23 12.89
C ALA A 361 -11.56 -12.50 12.56
N LEU A 362 -11.52 -12.98 11.30
CA LEU A 362 -12.13 -14.24 10.88
C LEU A 362 -11.25 -15.47 11.18
N GLU A 363 -9.99 -15.30 11.58
CA GLU A 363 -9.11 -16.40 11.92
C GLU A 363 -9.43 -16.99 13.31
N ALA A 364 -9.39 -18.33 13.39
CA ALA A 364 -10.09 -19.10 14.43
C ALA A 364 -9.65 -18.88 15.88
N ASN A 365 -8.54 -18.17 16.11
CA ASN A 365 -8.03 -17.80 17.42
C ASN A 365 -7.73 -16.29 17.58
N TRP A 366 -7.85 -15.45 16.55
CA TRP A 366 -7.36 -14.06 16.59
C TRP A 366 -8.00 -13.23 17.71
N LEU A 367 -9.33 -13.08 17.65
CA LEU A 367 -10.11 -12.37 18.68
C LEU A 367 -9.98 -13.03 20.06
N THR A 368 -9.68 -14.33 20.11
CA THR A 368 -9.46 -15.08 21.37
C THR A 368 -8.09 -14.80 21.99
N LYS A 369 -7.03 -14.60 21.19
CA LYS A 369 -5.74 -14.07 21.68
C LYS A 369 -5.98 -12.69 22.30
N MET A 370 -6.65 -11.81 21.57
CA MET A 370 -6.88 -10.41 21.95
C MET A 370 -7.73 -10.27 23.23
N ASP A 371 -8.73 -11.12 23.43
CA ASP A 371 -9.53 -11.13 24.67
C ASP A 371 -8.75 -11.64 25.90
N GLN A 372 -7.71 -12.46 25.68
CA GLN A 372 -6.89 -13.08 26.72
C GLN A 372 -5.63 -12.27 27.08
N SER A 373 -4.97 -11.68 26.08
CA SER A 373 -3.72 -10.94 26.19
C SER A 373 -3.81 -9.61 25.45
N PHE A 374 -4.67 -8.69 25.89
CA PHE A 374 -4.88 -7.41 25.20
C PHE A 374 -3.61 -6.53 25.14
N SER A 375 -2.71 -6.69 26.10
CA SER A 375 -1.39 -6.03 26.15
C SER A 375 -0.46 -6.41 24.99
N ASP A 376 -0.68 -7.55 24.33
CA ASP A 376 0.04 -7.95 23.11
C ASP A 376 -0.45 -7.21 21.85
N PHE A 377 -1.54 -6.44 21.95
CA PHE A 377 -2.22 -5.76 20.83
C PHE A 377 -2.15 -4.23 20.91
N ILE A 378 -1.47 -3.67 21.91
CA ILE A 378 -1.12 -2.24 21.97
C ILE A 378 -0.16 -1.92 20.83
N GLN A 379 -0.30 -0.75 20.22
CA GLN A 379 0.51 -0.34 19.08
C GLN A 379 1.99 -0.05 19.43
N PRO A 380 2.94 -0.18 18.48
CA PRO A 380 4.38 -0.07 18.72
C PRO A 380 4.90 1.35 18.98
N ASP A 381 4.08 2.40 18.86
CA ASP A 381 4.48 3.78 19.18
C ASP A 381 4.26 4.14 20.66
N LEU A 382 4.18 3.14 21.54
CA LEU A 382 4.03 3.28 22.99
C LEU A 382 5.06 2.47 23.79
N GLU A 383 5.72 3.16 24.72
CA GLU A 383 6.73 2.62 25.63
C GLU A 383 6.30 2.70 27.10
N PHE A 384 6.83 1.79 27.94
CA PHE A 384 6.40 1.60 29.32
C PHE A 384 7.58 1.16 30.20
N GLU A 385 7.81 1.88 31.31
CA GLU A 385 8.89 1.60 32.28
C GLU A 385 8.78 0.18 32.89
N THR A 386 7.58 -0.40 32.92
CA THR A 386 7.32 -1.70 33.55
C THR A 386 6.18 -2.46 32.87
N THR A 387 6.19 -3.79 33.00
CA THR A 387 5.08 -4.66 32.60
C THR A 387 3.79 -4.29 33.34
N GLU A 388 3.87 -3.96 34.64
CA GLU A 388 2.74 -3.49 35.44
C GLU A 388 2.11 -2.21 34.90
N GLU A 389 2.91 -1.28 34.37
CA GLU A 389 2.42 -0.07 33.72
C GLU A 389 1.78 -0.38 32.37
N LYS A 390 2.45 -1.19 31.52
CA LYS A 390 1.88 -1.66 30.25
C LYS A 390 0.52 -2.32 30.45
N GLU A 391 0.38 -3.22 31.43
CA GLU A 391 -0.89 -3.85 31.80
C GLU A 391 -1.95 -2.86 32.33
N SER A 392 -1.53 -1.81 33.04
CA SER A 392 -2.44 -0.76 33.50
C SER A 392 -3.02 0.04 32.33
N ILE A 393 -2.18 0.47 31.39
CA ILE A 393 -2.59 1.23 30.20
C ILE A 393 -3.35 0.32 29.22
N ALA A 394 -2.92 -0.94 29.02
CA ALA A 394 -3.66 -1.96 28.28
C ALA A 394 -5.12 -2.05 28.72
N LYS A 395 -5.33 -2.08 30.04
CA LYS A 395 -6.65 -2.20 30.66
C LYS A 395 -7.49 -0.93 30.53
N GLU A 396 -6.87 0.25 30.56
CA GLU A 396 -7.56 1.52 30.29
C GLU A 396 -8.04 1.59 28.83
N ILE A 397 -7.16 1.31 27.88
CA ILE A 397 -7.47 1.22 26.45
C ILE A 397 -8.57 0.15 26.21
N ARG A 398 -8.42 -1.07 26.76
CA ARG A 398 -9.45 -2.12 26.64
C ARG A 398 -10.80 -1.66 27.21
N SER A 399 -10.80 -0.88 28.29
CA SER A 399 -12.02 -0.32 28.87
C SER A 399 -12.62 0.81 28.02
N ARG A 400 -11.81 1.61 27.31
CA ARG A 400 -12.27 2.69 26.41
C ARG A 400 -13.10 2.14 25.25
N TYR A 401 -12.66 1.03 24.64
CA TYR A 401 -13.32 0.43 23.47
C TYR A 401 -14.29 -0.68 23.86
N PHE A 402 -13.81 -1.73 24.54
CA PHE A 402 -14.57 -2.96 24.78
C PHE A 402 -15.35 -2.96 26.10
N ASN A 403 -15.14 -1.97 26.97
CA ASN A 403 -15.71 -1.93 28.33
C ASN A 403 -15.46 -3.27 29.05
N SER A 404 -16.52 -3.96 29.49
CA SER A 404 -16.47 -5.31 30.07
C SER A 404 -16.98 -6.41 29.12
N ASN A 405 -17.14 -6.11 27.83
CA ASN A 405 -17.58 -7.09 26.82
C ASN A 405 -16.42 -8.00 26.40
N PRO A 406 -16.69 -9.24 25.97
CA PRO A 406 -15.68 -10.11 25.36
C PRO A 406 -15.38 -9.68 23.91
N ILE A 407 -14.10 -9.74 23.52
CA ILE A 407 -13.67 -9.46 22.14
C ILE A 407 -14.02 -10.67 21.26
N ASN A 408 -15.09 -10.55 20.47
CA ASN A 408 -15.61 -11.63 19.63
C ASN A 408 -16.44 -11.10 18.45
N MET A 409 -16.88 -11.99 17.55
CA MET A 409 -17.71 -11.65 16.39
C MET A 409 -19.13 -11.13 16.73
N GLU A 410 -19.58 -11.21 17.99
CA GLU A 410 -20.85 -10.59 18.42
C GLU A 410 -20.67 -9.11 18.78
N ASN A 411 -19.45 -8.70 19.16
CA ASN A 411 -19.07 -7.32 19.52
C ASN A 411 -18.00 -6.75 18.55
N ILE A 412 -18.07 -7.13 17.28
CA ILE A 412 -17.03 -6.83 16.27
C ILE A 412 -16.86 -5.32 15.98
N GLU A 413 -17.88 -4.52 16.28
CA GLU A 413 -17.85 -3.05 16.17
C GLU A 413 -16.69 -2.47 16.99
N SER A 414 -16.58 -2.81 18.28
CA SER A 414 -15.50 -2.30 19.15
C SER A 414 -14.09 -2.72 18.75
N TYR A 415 -13.95 -3.81 17.97
CA TYR A 415 -12.69 -4.24 17.38
C TYR A 415 -12.30 -3.37 16.17
N ILE A 416 -13.28 -3.02 15.34
CA ILE A 416 -13.14 -2.10 14.21
C ILE A 416 -12.87 -0.67 14.71
N ASP A 417 -13.54 -0.22 15.76
CA ASP A 417 -13.27 1.07 16.42
C ASP A 417 -11.80 1.13 16.88
N TYR A 418 -11.35 0.12 17.64
CA TYR A 418 -10.00 0.07 18.19
C TYR A 418 -8.91 0.10 17.11
N HIS A 419 -9.01 -0.76 16.09
CA HIS A 419 -8.03 -0.79 15.02
C HIS A 419 -8.13 0.43 14.09
N GLY A 420 -9.30 1.03 13.94
CA GLY A 420 -9.47 2.25 13.15
C GLY A 420 -8.79 3.47 13.77
N ASP A 421 -8.96 3.64 15.07
CA ASP A 421 -8.30 4.71 15.84
C ASP A 421 -6.79 4.52 15.89
N THR A 422 -6.32 3.35 16.31
CA THR A 422 -4.88 3.07 16.51
C THR A 422 -4.09 3.05 15.21
N MET A 423 -4.64 2.47 14.13
CA MET A 423 -3.90 2.38 12.86
C MET A 423 -4.00 3.64 12.00
N VAL A 424 -5.11 4.37 12.03
CA VAL A 424 -5.37 5.44 11.07
C VAL A 424 -5.83 6.73 11.73
N LEU A 425 -7.08 6.79 12.23
CA LEU A 425 -7.80 8.04 12.50
C LEU A 425 -7.02 8.99 13.42
N ILE A 426 -6.47 8.47 14.53
CA ILE A 426 -5.74 9.30 15.50
C ILE A 426 -4.44 9.84 14.91
N SER A 427 -3.68 9.01 14.18
CA SER A 427 -2.44 9.42 13.53
C SER A 427 -2.67 10.46 12.41
N VAL A 428 -3.72 10.29 11.60
CA VAL A 428 -4.07 11.21 10.51
C VAL A 428 -4.56 12.56 11.05
N ILE A 429 -5.27 12.58 12.18
CA ILE A 429 -5.66 13.84 12.85
C ILE A 429 -4.45 14.53 13.52
N ARG A 430 -3.55 13.78 14.19
CA ARG A 430 -2.29 14.33 14.72
C ARG A 430 -1.46 14.97 13.60
N GLU A 431 -1.30 14.28 12.48
CA GLU A 431 -0.54 14.72 11.30
C GLU A 431 -1.10 16.01 10.71
N ALA A 432 -2.41 16.03 10.43
CA ALA A 432 -3.06 17.19 9.83
C ALA A 432 -3.04 18.42 10.75
N ARG A 433 -3.04 18.23 12.08
CA ARG A 433 -2.86 19.31 13.08
C ARG A 433 -1.43 19.86 13.09
N LEU A 434 -0.41 18.99 13.01
CA LEU A 434 1.00 19.42 12.91
C LEU A 434 1.22 20.26 11.65
N ARG A 435 0.79 19.77 10.48
CA ARG A 435 0.96 20.49 9.20
C ARG A 435 0.15 21.76 9.07
N ALA A 436 -0.98 21.88 9.78
CA ALA A 436 -1.77 23.12 9.81
C ALA A 436 -1.02 24.33 10.42
N GLY A 437 0.08 24.12 11.16
CA GLY A 437 0.96 25.21 11.60
C GLY A 437 1.87 25.77 10.49
N SER A 438 2.17 24.95 9.48
CA SER A 438 3.31 25.15 8.57
C SER A 438 3.25 26.42 7.71
N GLY A 439 2.05 26.85 7.33
CA GLY A 439 1.79 27.99 6.43
C GLY A 439 1.19 27.63 5.07
N GLU A 440 1.27 26.36 4.66
CA GLU A 440 0.57 25.83 3.47
C GLU A 440 -0.79 25.20 3.86
N PRO A 441 -1.79 25.17 2.95
CA PRO A 441 -3.13 24.74 3.29
C PRO A 441 -3.20 23.21 3.42
N THR A 442 -3.50 22.75 4.65
CA THR A 442 -3.83 21.35 4.96
C THR A 442 -5.35 21.18 5.03
N TYR A 443 -5.89 20.21 4.30
CA TYR A 443 -7.31 19.84 4.26
C TYR A 443 -7.49 18.44 4.85
N LEU A 444 -8.63 18.19 5.50
CA LEU A 444 -8.97 16.87 6.08
C LEU A 444 -10.40 16.45 5.68
N TYR A 445 -10.59 15.20 5.25
CA TYR A 445 -11.92 14.61 5.02
C TYR A 445 -12.18 13.40 5.93
N GLU A 446 -13.46 13.09 6.08
CA GLU A 446 -13.97 11.85 6.66
C GLU A 446 -15.02 11.28 5.71
N PHE A 447 -14.91 10.00 5.38
CA PHE A 447 -15.80 9.34 4.43
C PHE A 447 -16.66 8.28 5.12
N SER A 448 -17.97 8.53 5.16
CA SER A 448 -19.02 7.69 5.78
C SER A 448 -20.18 7.43 4.81
N TYR A 449 -19.95 7.54 3.50
CA TYR A 449 -20.96 7.20 2.49
C TYR A 449 -20.98 5.70 2.20
N GLN A 450 -22.02 5.02 2.69
CA GLN A 450 -22.31 3.64 2.33
C GLN A 450 -23.16 3.61 1.05
N GLY A 451 -22.69 2.89 0.02
CA GLY A 451 -23.32 2.83 -1.30
C GLY A 451 -22.79 1.67 -2.14
N ALA A 452 -23.59 1.23 -3.10
CA ALA A 452 -23.42 -0.05 -3.80
C ALA A 452 -22.14 -0.14 -4.65
N VAL A 453 -21.52 1.00 -4.98
CA VAL A 453 -20.24 1.07 -5.69
C VAL A 453 -19.07 0.73 -4.77
N GLY A 454 -19.10 1.19 -3.50
CA GLY A 454 -18.08 0.88 -2.50
C GLY A 454 -18.07 -0.58 -2.06
N ASP A 455 -19.25 -1.21 -1.98
CA ASP A 455 -19.40 -2.63 -1.61
C ASP A 455 -18.69 -3.59 -2.59
N ALA A 456 -18.45 -3.15 -3.82
CA ALA A 456 -17.75 -3.94 -4.84
C ALA A 456 -16.23 -4.10 -4.61
N ILE A 457 -15.62 -3.27 -3.74
CA ILE A 457 -14.20 -3.41 -3.35
C ILE A 457 -14.03 -4.37 -2.17
N VAL A 458 -14.70 -4.08 -1.06
CA VAL A 458 -14.41 -4.69 0.25
C VAL A 458 -15.16 -6.01 0.47
N GLY A 459 -16.25 -6.25 -0.27
CA GLY A 459 -17.01 -7.49 -0.16
C GLY A 459 -17.98 -7.51 1.03
N SER A 460 -18.22 -8.69 1.61
CA SER A 460 -19.32 -8.90 2.58
C SER A 460 -18.85 -8.80 4.03
N LEU A 461 -19.01 -7.62 4.62
CA LEU A 461 -18.86 -7.38 6.05
C LEU A 461 -20.11 -7.82 6.85
N PRO A 462 -20.02 -7.96 8.20
CA PRO A 462 -21.17 -8.25 9.05
C PRO A 462 -22.18 -7.10 9.02
N ALA A 463 -23.48 -7.40 9.08
CA ALA A 463 -24.56 -6.40 8.99
C ALA A 463 -24.68 -5.44 10.20
N SER A 464 -23.80 -5.57 11.19
CA SER A 464 -23.57 -4.59 12.26
C SER A 464 -22.62 -3.47 11.82
N VAL A 465 -21.68 -3.75 10.91
CA VAL A 465 -20.73 -2.77 10.37
C VAL A 465 -21.48 -1.90 9.35
N VAL A 466 -21.96 -0.75 9.83
CA VAL A 466 -22.68 0.27 9.08
C VAL A 466 -21.73 1.43 8.80
N GLY A 467 -21.88 2.06 7.63
CA GLY A 467 -20.98 3.13 7.20
C GLY A 467 -20.00 2.66 6.13
N ALA A 468 -18.92 3.43 5.95
CA ALA A 468 -17.90 3.12 4.95
C ALA A 468 -16.69 2.38 5.56
N ALA A 469 -16.23 1.34 4.86
CA ALA A 469 -15.07 0.51 5.21
C ALA A 469 -13.79 0.93 4.46
N HIS A 470 -12.63 0.45 4.93
CA HIS A 470 -11.30 0.84 4.46
C HIS A 470 -11.18 0.68 2.93
N GLY A 471 -10.85 1.77 2.23
CA GLY A 471 -10.74 1.81 0.77
C GLY A 471 -12.04 1.88 -0.03
N GLN A 472 -13.23 1.90 0.61
CA GLN A 472 -14.49 2.00 -0.14
C GLN A 472 -14.64 3.34 -0.91
N GLU A 473 -13.96 4.41 -0.49
CA GLU A 473 -14.02 5.71 -1.17
C GLU A 473 -13.29 5.69 -2.53
N LEU A 474 -12.27 4.83 -2.68
CA LEU A 474 -11.55 4.64 -3.95
C LEU A 474 -12.46 4.14 -5.08
N ALA A 475 -13.59 3.48 -4.75
CA ALA A 475 -14.58 3.04 -5.72
C ALA A 475 -15.31 4.18 -6.43
N TYR A 476 -15.32 5.36 -5.81
CA TYR A 476 -15.94 6.57 -6.34
C TYR A 476 -14.89 7.52 -6.94
N LEU A 477 -13.62 7.40 -6.54
CA LEU A 477 -12.50 8.15 -7.14
C LEU A 477 -12.06 7.54 -8.48
N PHE A 478 -11.95 6.21 -8.54
CA PHE A 478 -11.59 5.47 -9.73
C PHE A 478 -12.82 4.95 -10.46
N ASP A 479 -12.68 4.75 -11.77
CA ASP A 479 -13.65 4.02 -12.58
C ASP A 479 -13.36 2.53 -12.39
N ILE A 480 -14.16 1.83 -11.59
CA ILE A 480 -14.12 0.36 -11.57
C ILE A 480 -14.91 -0.15 -12.77
N ASP A 481 -14.40 -1.14 -13.51
CA ASP A 481 -15.16 -1.81 -14.59
C ASP A 481 -16.26 -2.77 -14.06
N THR A 482 -17.07 -2.27 -13.13
CA THR A 482 -18.36 -2.84 -12.69
C THR A 482 -19.53 -2.32 -13.54
N ALA A 483 -19.27 -1.54 -14.58
CA ALA A 483 -20.25 -0.85 -15.42
C ALA A 483 -21.24 -1.77 -16.17
N ALA A 484 -21.06 -3.09 -16.07
CA ALA A 484 -21.98 -4.10 -16.58
C ALA A 484 -22.90 -4.75 -15.52
N THR A 485 -22.70 -4.50 -14.22
CA THR A 485 -23.31 -5.30 -13.13
C THR A 485 -23.82 -4.56 -11.89
N VAL A 486 -23.35 -3.35 -11.57
CA VAL A 486 -23.80 -2.60 -10.36
C VAL A 486 -24.82 -1.52 -10.73
N GLU A 487 -25.97 -1.51 -10.06
CA GLU A 487 -27.01 -0.48 -10.22
C GLU A 487 -26.71 0.73 -9.31
N THR A 488 -26.28 1.84 -9.91
CA THR A 488 -25.92 3.06 -9.17
C THR A 488 -27.14 3.89 -8.76
N ASN A 489 -27.04 4.52 -7.59
CA ASN A 489 -28.03 5.43 -7.04
C ASN A 489 -27.58 6.91 -7.10
N ALA A 490 -28.49 7.84 -6.78
CA ALA A 490 -28.21 9.27 -6.86
C ALA A 490 -27.14 9.76 -5.87
N GLY A 491 -26.93 9.05 -4.77
CA GLY A 491 -25.81 9.23 -3.85
C GLY A 491 -24.47 8.80 -4.45
N ASP A 492 -24.39 7.59 -5.04
CA ASP A 492 -23.17 7.12 -5.74
C ASP A 492 -22.75 8.14 -6.83
N GLU A 493 -23.73 8.58 -7.62
CA GLU A 493 -23.58 9.59 -8.67
C GLU A 493 -23.11 10.96 -8.16
N PHE A 494 -23.45 11.35 -6.92
CA PHE A 494 -23.01 12.60 -6.31
C PHE A 494 -21.59 12.46 -5.79
N VAL A 495 -21.33 11.40 -5.02
CA VAL A 495 -20.04 11.14 -4.36
C VAL A 495 -18.91 10.98 -5.38
N GLN A 496 -19.14 10.22 -6.46
CA GLN A 496 -18.17 10.10 -7.56
C GLN A 496 -17.83 11.46 -8.17
N LYS A 497 -18.82 12.29 -8.49
CA LYS A 497 -18.59 13.62 -9.09
C LYS A 497 -17.86 14.55 -8.14
N VAL A 498 -18.22 14.57 -6.85
CA VAL A 498 -17.62 15.44 -5.84
C VAL A 498 -16.17 15.03 -5.53
N LEU A 499 -15.88 13.75 -5.31
CA LEU A 499 -14.49 13.28 -5.07
C LEU A 499 -13.59 13.57 -6.27
N VAL A 500 -14.00 13.14 -7.47
CA VAL A 500 -13.24 13.35 -8.72
C VAL A 500 -13.01 14.84 -9.00
N GLU A 501 -13.98 15.71 -8.75
CA GLU A 501 -13.77 17.17 -8.84
C GLU A 501 -12.82 17.70 -7.78
N ARG A 502 -12.99 17.32 -6.51
CA ARG A 502 -12.17 17.83 -5.41
C ARG A 502 -10.69 17.42 -5.56
N TRP A 503 -10.42 16.16 -5.91
CA TRP A 503 -9.06 15.65 -6.13
C TRP A 503 -8.41 16.33 -7.34
N THR A 504 -9.08 16.37 -8.49
CA THR A 504 -8.48 16.95 -9.71
C THR A 504 -8.37 18.47 -9.66
N ASN A 505 -9.29 19.18 -8.99
CA ASN A 505 -9.17 20.62 -8.76
C ASN A 505 -8.09 20.96 -7.73
N PHE A 506 -7.87 20.10 -6.72
CA PHE A 506 -6.71 20.21 -5.86
C PHE A 506 -5.41 20.01 -6.65
N ALA A 507 -5.32 18.97 -7.48
CA ALA A 507 -4.14 18.74 -8.33
C ALA A 507 -3.86 19.92 -9.28
N LYS A 508 -4.89 20.58 -9.81
CA LYS A 508 -4.79 21.80 -10.64
C LYS A 508 -4.40 23.07 -9.87
N THR A 509 -4.90 23.27 -8.65
CA THR A 509 -4.95 24.61 -8.01
C THR A 509 -4.47 24.69 -6.56
N GLY A 510 -4.18 23.56 -5.90
CA GLY A 510 -3.96 23.48 -4.46
C GLY A 510 -5.22 23.67 -3.61
N ARG A 511 -6.42 23.62 -4.21
CA ARG A 511 -7.70 23.83 -3.52
C ARG A 511 -8.74 22.79 -3.95
N PRO A 512 -9.31 21.98 -3.03
CA PRO A 512 -10.27 20.94 -3.38
C PRO A 512 -11.69 21.50 -3.56
N THR A 513 -11.91 22.28 -4.61
CA THR A 513 -13.23 22.81 -4.98
C THR A 513 -14.04 21.80 -5.79
N SER A 514 -15.37 21.88 -5.71
CA SER A 514 -16.30 21.15 -6.59
C SER A 514 -17.32 22.15 -7.15
N GLU A 515 -17.84 21.86 -8.34
CA GLU A 515 -19.00 22.55 -8.93
C GLU A 515 -20.30 21.78 -8.63
N SER A 516 -20.18 20.46 -8.43
CA SER A 516 -21.26 19.56 -8.02
C SER A 516 -21.71 19.73 -6.55
N SER A 517 -20.90 20.38 -5.69
CA SER A 517 -21.25 20.68 -4.30
C SER A 517 -21.20 22.17 -3.97
N ALA A 518 -22.13 22.62 -3.12
CA ALA A 518 -22.15 23.97 -2.54
C ALA A 518 -21.27 24.11 -1.28
N SER A 519 -20.73 23.01 -0.76
CA SER A 519 -19.98 22.99 0.51
C SER A 519 -18.54 23.45 0.31
N PHE A 520 -18.15 24.48 1.05
CA PHE A 520 -16.76 24.90 1.18
C PHE A 520 -16.00 23.91 2.05
N TRP A 521 -14.82 23.48 1.59
CA TRP A 521 -13.90 22.66 2.39
C TRP A 521 -12.95 23.61 3.15
N PRO A 522 -13.09 23.75 4.48
CA PRO A 522 -12.15 24.51 5.30
C PRO A 522 -10.79 23.81 5.41
N VAL A 523 -9.73 24.60 5.64
CA VAL A 523 -8.44 24.06 6.08
C VAL A 523 -8.50 23.68 7.55
N VAL A 524 -7.68 22.71 7.94
CA VAL A 524 -7.36 22.42 9.34
C VAL A 524 -6.65 23.63 9.94
N ASN A 525 -6.95 23.97 11.19
CA ASN A 525 -6.26 25.03 11.94
C ASN A 525 -5.64 24.41 13.19
N SER A 526 -4.54 24.98 13.69
CA SER A 526 -3.84 24.51 14.90
C SER A 526 -4.70 24.50 16.20
N GLY A 527 -5.86 25.17 16.22
CA GLY A 527 -6.82 25.12 17.32
C GLY A 527 -8.17 24.44 17.01
N ASN A 528 -8.42 24.02 15.76
CA ASN A 528 -9.70 23.46 15.31
C ASN A 528 -9.50 22.48 14.16
N THR A 529 -9.90 21.23 14.38
CA THR A 529 -9.86 20.14 13.39
C THR A 529 -11.06 20.25 12.45
N ASN A 530 -10.94 21.05 11.39
CA ASN A 530 -12.02 21.17 10.42
C ASN A 530 -11.97 20.02 9.41
N VAL A 531 -13.09 19.31 9.25
CA VAL A 531 -13.21 18.09 8.43
C VAL A 531 -14.33 18.29 7.40
N LEU A 532 -14.15 17.82 6.16
CA LEU A 532 -15.25 17.64 5.22
C LEU A 532 -15.81 16.22 5.36
N LEU A 533 -16.99 16.09 5.96
CA LEU A 533 -17.69 14.81 6.12
C LEU A 533 -18.51 14.48 4.87
N ILE A 534 -18.18 13.39 4.18
CA ILE A 534 -18.86 12.90 2.98
C ILE A 534 -19.70 11.66 3.36
N ARG A 535 -21.03 11.77 3.34
CA ARG A 535 -21.93 10.76 3.93
C ARG A 535 -23.29 10.63 3.23
N ASN A 536 -24.10 9.66 3.65
CA ASN A 536 -25.50 9.59 3.25
C ASN A 536 -26.32 10.77 3.84
N GLU A 537 -27.35 11.24 3.13
CA GLU A 537 -28.28 12.24 3.66
C GLU A 537 -29.09 11.67 4.83
N PRO A 538 -29.36 12.43 5.92
CA PRO A 538 -30.13 11.92 7.05
C PRO A 538 -31.51 11.39 6.63
N ASN A 539 -31.77 10.12 6.95
CA ASN A 539 -32.95 9.33 6.56
C ASN A 539 -33.02 8.89 5.08
N SER A 540 -31.93 8.97 4.29
CA SER A 540 -31.92 8.55 2.89
C SER A 540 -30.58 7.90 2.47
N ILE A 541 -30.53 6.56 2.44
CA ILE A 541 -29.36 5.82 1.92
C ILE A 541 -29.06 6.14 0.44
N ASN A 542 -30.10 6.41 -0.35
CA ASN A 542 -30.00 6.65 -1.80
C ASN A 542 -29.65 8.11 -2.18
N GLN A 543 -29.17 8.90 -1.23
CA GLN A 543 -28.73 10.28 -1.43
C GLN A 543 -27.49 10.54 -0.57
N ALA A 544 -26.62 11.42 -1.03
CA ALA A 544 -25.36 11.75 -0.37
C ALA A 544 -25.17 13.25 -0.25
N THR A 545 -24.33 13.65 0.69
CA THR A 545 -24.09 15.05 1.05
C THR A 545 -22.67 15.18 1.59
N ASP A 546 -22.00 16.29 1.29
CA ASP A 546 -20.71 16.64 1.89
C ASP A 546 -20.83 17.92 2.71
N VAL A 547 -20.42 17.89 3.98
CA VAL A 547 -20.63 18.99 4.93
C VAL A 547 -19.39 19.29 5.75
N PRO A 548 -18.99 20.56 5.92
CA PRO A 548 -17.89 20.93 6.80
C PRO A 548 -18.33 20.83 8.26
N ILE A 549 -17.54 20.11 9.06
CA ILE A 549 -17.69 19.96 10.51
C ILE A 549 -16.38 20.33 11.21
N THR A 550 -16.43 20.47 12.54
CA THR A 550 -15.29 20.93 13.35
C THR A 550 -15.18 20.05 14.59
N ASP A 551 -13.99 19.48 14.79
CA ASP A 551 -13.59 18.63 15.92
C ASP A 551 -14.55 17.44 16.21
N PRO A 552 -14.86 16.56 15.22
CA PRO A 552 -15.75 15.41 15.42
C PRO A 552 -15.20 14.40 16.45
N HIS A 553 -14.00 13.86 16.20
CA HIS A 553 -13.35 12.82 17.03
C HIS A 553 -12.56 13.43 18.17
N ARG A 554 -13.15 14.43 18.83
CA ARG A 554 -12.44 15.19 19.87
C ARG A 554 -12.14 14.33 21.09
N GLU A 555 -13.11 13.54 21.56
CA GLU A 555 -12.98 12.79 22.81
C GLU A 555 -11.93 11.67 22.66
N ASP A 556 -11.78 11.11 21.46
CA ASP A 556 -10.85 10.04 21.11
C ASP A 556 -9.42 10.58 20.96
N VAL A 557 -9.27 11.71 20.25
CA VAL A 557 -7.98 12.38 20.13
C VAL A 557 -7.53 12.98 21.47
N ASP A 558 -8.42 13.58 22.26
CA ASP A 558 -8.10 14.08 23.61
C ASP A 558 -7.78 12.91 24.57
N PHE A 559 -8.36 11.71 24.39
CA PHE A 559 -7.97 10.47 25.12
C PHE A 559 -6.57 9.99 24.73
N TRP A 560 -6.30 9.75 23.45
CA TRP A 560 -5.00 9.23 23.01
C TRP A 560 -3.86 10.21 23.25
N ASN A 561 -4.09 11.52 23.17
CA ASN A 561 -3.07 12.51 23.52
C ASN A 561 -2.61 12.39 25.00
N GLN A 562 -3.49 12.01 25.94
CA GLN A 562 -3.09 11.79 27.34
C GLN A 562 -2.18 10.57 27.50
N ILE A 563 -2.32 9.56 26.64
CA ILE A 563 -1.42 8.41 26.61
C ILE A 563 -0.08 8.81 25.96
N TYR A 564 -0.12 9.45 24.78
CA TYR A 564 1.08 9.94 24.09
C TYR A 564 1.87 10.99 24.89
N GLU A 565 1.22 11.78 25.76
CA GLU A 565 1.89 12.74 26.67
C GLU A 565 2.83 12.09 27.70
N LYS A 566 2.69 10.78 27.99
CA LYS A 566 3.67 10.02 28.80
C LYS A 566 4.43 8.97 27.99
N HIS A 567 3.78 8.29 27.05
CA HIS A 567 4.23 7.01 26.52
C HIS A 567 4.67 7.02 25.05
N PHE A 568 4.62 8.15 24.33
CA PHE A 568 4.92 8.15 22.90
C PHE A 568 6.39 7.82 22.59
N LEU A 569 6.61 6.67 21.95
CA LEU A 569 7.90 6.26 21.42
C LEU A 569 8.04 6.74 19.96
N ASP A 570 8.93 7.70 19.73
CA ASP A 570 9.29 8.14 18.39
C ASP A 570 10.12 7.05 17.66
N ALA A 571 10.34 7.21 16.36
CA ALA A 571 11.17 6.28 15.59
C ALA A 571 12.63 6.76 15.56
N GLU A 572 13.53 5.97 16.15
CA GLU A 572 14.96 6.25 16.32
C GLU A 572 15.83 5.39 15.37
N GLY A 573 17.15 5.56 15.41
CA GLY A 573 18.10 4.97 14.46
C GLY A 573 19.37 4.41 15.11
N HIS A 574 19.22 3.38 15.93
CA HIS A 574 20.33 2.70 16.62
C HIS A 574 21.10 1.78 15.64
N TRP A 575 22.38 2.06 15.37
CA TRP A 575 23.15 1.37 14.32
C TRP A 575 24.50 0.80 14.75
N THR A 576 24.90 1.01 16.01
CA THR A 576 26.06 0.40 16.67
C THR A 576 25.63 -0.37 17.91
N ALA A 577 26.56 -1.15 18.49
CA ALA A 577 26.34 -1.79 19.79
C ALA A 577 26.51 -0.79 20.95
N GLU A 578 27.46 0.15 20.81
CA GLU A 578 27.76 1.17 21.83
C GLU A 578 26.53 2.09 22.05
N GLU A 579 25.81 2.47 21.00
CA GLU A 579 24.54 3.24 21.09
C GLU A 579 23.41 2.50 21.83
N LYS A 580 23.43 1.15 21.93
CA LYS A 580 22.45 0.39 22.71
C LYS A 580 22.91 0.15 24.16
N GLU A 581 24.21 -0.03 24.39
CA GLU A 581 24.77 -0.14 25.74
C GLU A 581 24.69 1.20 26.50
N GLU A 582 24.80 2.36 25.83
CA GLU A 582 24.64 3.67 26.50
C GLU A 582 23.19 3.94 26.97
N GLU A 583 22.16 3.44 26.27
CA GLU A 583 20.76 3.53 26.73
C GLU A 583 20.47 2.59 27.91
N GLU A 584 20.95 1.33 27.85
CA GLU A 584 20.84 0.39 28.98
C GLU A 584 21.62 0.89 30.23
N GLU A 585 22.75 1.61 30.06
CA GLU A 585 23.44 2.26 31.19
C GLU A 585 22.77 3.55 31.69
N GLU A 586 22.10 4.37 30.86
CA GLU A 586 21.39 5.56 31.37
C GLU A 586 20.11 5.21 32.16
N GLU A 587 19.44 4.07 31.90
CA GLU A 587 18.28 3.62 32.70
C GLU A 587 18.63 3.17 34.14
N GLU A 588 19.83 2.60 34.40
CA GLU A 588 20.16 2.05 35.74
C GLU A 588 20.54 3.12 36.81
N VAL A 589 20.68 4.41 36.47
CA VAL A 589 21.31 5.41 37.36
C VAL A 589 20.35 6.18 38.31
N ASP A 590 19.65 5.48 39.21
CA ASP A 590 19.15 6.06 40.48
C ASP A 590 20.05 5.66 41.68
N THR A 591 21.29 6.14 41.67
CA THR A 591 22.25 5.86 42.75
C THR A 591 22.02 6.72 43.99
N THR A 592 21.03 6.35 44.82
CA THR A 592 20.85 6.91 46.17
C THR A 592 21.86 6.32 47.18
N GLU A 593 23.09 6.85 47.22
CA GLU A 593 24.10 6.46 48.21
C GLU A 593 23.72 6.79 49.67
N ASP A 594 23.74 5.79 50.56
CA ASP A 594 24.30 5.92 51.91
C ASP A 594 24.82 4.53 52.40
N PRO A 595 26.03 4.41 52.99
CA PRO A 595 26.72 3.12 53.10
C PRO A 595 26.63 2.48 54.50
N LEU A 596 26.73 1.13 54.62
CA LEU A 596 27.36 0.51 55.79
C LEU A 596 27.82 -0.97 55.63
N MET A 597 29.08 -1.22 55.99
CA MET A 597 29.61 -2.38 56.74
C MET A 597 29.50 -3.86 56.25
N THR A 598 30.69 -4.37 55.89
CA THR A 598 31.41 -5.52 56.52
C THR A 598 31.28 -6.98 56.05
N THR A 599 32.46 -7.52 55.71
CA THR A 599 33.11 -8.78 56.13
C THR A 599 32.88 -10.13 55.42
N GLU A 600 34.04 -10.78 55.23
CA GLU A 600 34.34 -12.22 55.15
C GLU A 600 34.25 -12.97 53.81
N THR A 601 35.32 -13.74 53.57
CA THR A 601 35.64 -14.66 52.47
C THR A 601 36.63 -15.70 53.04
N PRO A 602 36.93 -16.82 52.35
CA PRO A 602 36.05 -17.76 51.64
C PRO A 602 36.31 -19.22 52.12
N GLU A 603 35.56 -20.24 51.64
CA GLU A 603 36.10 -21.63 51.54
C GLU A 603 35.27 -22.60 50.64
N THR A 604 35.81 -22.85 49.44
CA THR A 604 35.86 -24.09 48.59
C THR A 604 34.88 -25.28 48.71
N GLU A 605 34.31 -25.67 47.54
CA GLU A 605 34.18 -27.05 46.97
C GLU A 605 33.28 -28.14 47.63
N PRO A 606 32.92 -29.27 46.95
CA PRO A 606 33.29 -29.75 45.58
C PRO A 606 32.11 -30.19 44.65
N ASP A 607 32.45 -30.71 43.46
CA ASP A 607 31.59 -31.28 42.40
C ASP A 607 30.63 -32.43 42.78
N VAL A 608 29.56 -32.62 41.95
CA VAL A 608 29.22 -33.91 41.28
C VAL A 608 28.17 -33.69 40.15
N PRO A 609 28.15 -34.50 39.05
CA PRO A 609 27.49 -34.13 37.78
C PRO A 609 26.13 -34.84 37.51
N ASP A 610 25.76 -34.95 36.21
CA ASP A 610 24.53 -35.50 35.59
C ASP A 610 23.32 -34.54 35.56
N SER A 611 22.48 -34.49 34.50
CA SER A 611 22.46 -35.25 33.22
C SER A 611 21.70 -34.50 32.12
N ALA A 612 21.97 -34.84 30.85
CA ALA A 612 21.18 -34.42 29.69
C ALA A 612 20.40 -35.59 29.07
N PRO A 613 19.16 -35.37 28.58
CA PRO A 613 18.50 -36.26 27.64
C PRO A 613 18.22 -35.55 26.30
N ALA A 614 18.93 -35.92 25.23
CA ALA A 614 18.64 -35.44 23.88
C ALA A 614 17.35 -36.07 23.33
N ALA A 615 16.39 -35.25 22.86
CA ALA A 615 15.07 -35.72 22.42
C ALA A 615 14.40 -34.89 21.30
N VAL A 616 15.15 -34.13 20.48
CA VAL A 616 14.63 -33.48 19.26
C VAL A 616 15.44 -33.98 18.06
N GLY A 617 14.76 -34.54 17.05
CA GLY A 617 15.47 -35.11 15.89
C GLY A 617 14.73 -36.12 14.99
N TYR A 618 13.40 -36.09 14.88
CA TYR A 618 12.66 -36.92 13.90
C TYR A 618 11.34 -36.30 13.40
N THR A 619 11.42 -35.13 12.75
CA THR A 619 10.26 -34.49 12.08
C THR A 619 10.50 -34.25 10.58
N PHE A 620 11.72 -33.89 10.19
CA PHE A 620 12.08 -33.46 8.82
C PHE A 620 12.15 -34.55 7.73
N LEU A 621 11.52 -35.72 7.93
CA LEU A 621 11.56 -36.85 6.99
C LEU A 621 10.20 -37.41 6.56
N ILE A 622 9.10 -36.75 6.93
CA ILE A 622 7.73 -37.18 6.56
C ILE A 622 7.10 -36.28 5.47
N LEU A 623 7.36 -34.97 5.50
CA LEU A 623 6.78 -34.01 4.52
C LEU A 623 7.24 -34.28 3.07
N ALA A 624 8.47 -34.77 2.87
CA ALA A 624 9.02 -35.08 1.54
C ALA A 624 8.27 -36.21 0.79
N PHE A 625 7.41 -36.99 1.46
CA PHE A 625 6.72 -38.12 0.83
C PHE A 625 5.33 -37.77 0.26
N PHE A 626 4.66 -36.74 0.77
CA PHE A 626 3.31 -36.36 0.30
C PHE A 626 3.33 -35.58 -1.01
N ALA A 627 4.33 -34.71 -1.23
CA ALA A 627 4.49 -33.93 -2.46
C ALA A 627 4.70 -34.77 -3.74
N VAL A 628 4.99 -36.07 -3.61
CA VAL A 628 5.19 -37.01 -4.73
C VAL A 628 3.91 -37.81 -5.04
N VAL A 629 3.01 -37.99 -4.05
CA VAL A 629 1.78 -38.79 -4.22
C VAL A 629 0.70 -38.01 -4.97
N ASP A 630 0.53 -36.72 -4.68
CA ASP A 630 -0.58 -35.93 -5.23
C ASP A 630 -0.44 -35.70 -6.76
N LYS A 631 0.80 -35.55 -7.23
CA LYS A 631 1.14 -35.52 -8.67
C LYS A 631 0.80 -36.80 -9.45
N PHE A 632 0.36 -37.87 -8.80
CA PHE A 632 -0.14 -39.09 -9.43
C PHE A 632 -1.68 -39.26 -9.40
N HIS A 633 -2.45 -38.30 -8.87
CA HIS A 633 -3.92 -38.34 -8.91
C HIS A 633 -4.56 -37.38 -9.93
N SER A 634 -3.91 -36.26 -10.28
CA SER A 634 -4.41 -35.32 -11.31
C SER A 634 -4.37 -35.86 -12.75
N ALA A 635 -3.89 -37.08 -12.98
CA ALA A 635 -3.60 -37.64 -14.30
C ALA A 635 -4.65 -38.64 -14.85
N GLN A 636 -5.80 -38.83 -14.18
CA GLN A 636 -6.84 -39.77 -14.61
C GLN A 636 -8.28 -39.21 -14.63
N ILE A 637 -8.45 -37.92 -14.91
CA ILE A 637 -9.77 -37.33 -15.26
C ILE A 637 -9.67 -36.48 -16.53
N LEU A 638 -9.43 -37.14 -17.68
CA LEU A 638 -9.73 -36.64 -19.03
C LEU A 638 -9.51 -37.77 -20.07
N ALA A 639 -10.56 -38.57 -20.32
CA ALA A 639 -10.63 -39.62 -21.32
C ALA A 639 -12.10 -39.87 -21.74
#